data_AF-A0A5U6MHV0-F1
#
_entry.id   AF-A0A5U6MHV0-F1
#
_cell.length_a   1.000
_cell.length_b   1.000
_cell.length_c   1.000
_cell.angle_alpha   90.00
_cell.angle_beta   90.00
_cell.angle_gamma   90.00
#
_symmetry.space_group_name_H-M   'P 1'
#
loop_
_entity.id
_entity.type
_entity.pdbx_description
1 polymer ?
#
loop_
_entity_poly.entity_id
_entity_poly.type
_entity_poly.pdbx_seq_one_letter_code
_entity_poly.pdbx_strand_id
1 'polypeptide(L)'
;MSYATPEDYIAYFTERDATGVSAPRGRGVPDGQRIARHLESASNRIDAYIGQRYVLPLRDVPPALRDYCCDIARYLMTGTEHPCTDEIRERYEDATGWLKLVAAGKVGIGSNPENGTVTETGGATTTFYSGGTDLWSRERTGG
;
A
#
# COMPACT_ATOMS: atom_id res chain seq x y z
N MET A 1 -8.63 9.92 -11.89
CA MET A 1 -7.16 9.86 -12.01
C MET A 1 -6.73 8.51 -11.48
N SER A 2 -5.77 7.83 -12.12
CA SER A 2 -5.30 6.54 -11.61
C SER A 2 -4.21 6.75 -10.55
N TYR A 3 -4.32 6.02 -9.43
CA TYR A 3 -3.33 6.08 -8.33
C TYR A 3 -2.07 5.27 -8.58
N ALA A 4 -2.12 4.37 -9.55
CA ALA A 4 -1.03 3.49 -9.93
C ALA A 4 -0.96 3.38 -11.45
N THR A 5 0.25 3.20 -11.97
CA THR A 5 0.49 2.93 -13.39
C THR A 5 0.65 1.43 -13.63
N PRO A 6 0.53 0.94 -14.89
CA PRO A 6 0.83 -0.45 -15.21
C PRO A 6 2.27 -0.84 -14.85
N GLU A 7 3.22 0.10 -14.91
CA GLU A 7 4.63 -0.10 -14.54
C GLU A 7 4.77 -0.33 -13.03
N ASP A 8 4.07 0.45 -12.21
CA ASP A 8 4.02 0.24 -10.74
C ASP A 8 3.42 -1.13 -10.40
N TYR A 9 2.38 -1.54 -11.13
CA TYR A 9 1.74 -2.84 -10.93
C TYR A 9 2.70 -4.00 -11.22
N ILE A 10 3.46 -3.89 -12.31
CA ILE A 10 4.48 -4.88 -12.68
C ILE A 10 5.63 -4.89 -11.66
N ALA A 11 6.04 -3.72 -11.16
CA ALA A 11 7.06 -3.61 -10.13
C ALA A 11 6.64 -4.24 -8.80
N TYR A 12 5.35 -4.14 -8.43
CA TYR A 12 4.82 -4.69 -7.18
C TYR A 12 4.62 -6.22 -7.20
N PHE A 13 4.06 -6.79 -8.28
CA PHE A 13 3.73 -8.23 -8.35
C PHE A 13 4.68 -9.09 -9.19
N THR A 14 5.55 -8.49 -10.01
CA THR A 14 6.32 -9.09 -11.11
C THR A 14 5.55 -9.27 -12.44
N GLU A 15 6.31 -9.30 -13.55
CA GLU A 15 5.77 -9.41 -14.92
C GLU A 15 5.05 -10.74 -15.18
N ARG A 16 5.52 -11.83 -14.56
CA ARG A 16 4.89 -13.16 -14.67
C ARG A 16 3.46 -13.14 -14.14
N ASP A 17 3.30 -12.55 -12.97
CA ASP A 17 2.02 -12.44 -12.29
C ASP A 17 1.08 -11.47 -13.02
N ALA A 18 1.62 -10.37 -13.54
CA ALA A 18 0.87 -9.45 -14.40
C ALA A 18 0.38 -10.14 -15.68
N THR A 19 1.20 -10.99 -16.29
CA THR A 19 0.82 -11.78 -17.48
C THR A 19 -0.30 -12.77 -17.15
N GLY A 20 -0.19 -13.50 -16.03
CA GLY A 20 -1.18 -14.51 -15.64
C GLY A 20 -2.60 -13.97 -15.40
N VAL A 21 -2.71 -12.70 -15.02
CA VAL A 21 -3.98 -12.04 -14.69
C VAL A 21 -4.49 -11.11 -15.79
N SER A 22 -3.60 -10.59 -16.65
CA SER A 22 -3.96 -9.63 -17.72
C SER A 22 -3.95 -10.19 -19.12
N ALA A 23 -3.16 -11.22 -19.41
CA ALA A 23 -2.97 -11.68 -20.78
C ALA A 23 -4.23 -12.39 -21.31
N PRO A 24 -4.70 -12.05 -22.52
CA PRO A 24 -5.72 -12.83 -23.21
C PRO A 24 -5.27 -14.29 -23.38
N ARG A 25 -6.22 -15.24 -23.35
CA ARG A 25 -5.92 -16.68 -23.54
C ARG A 25 -5.01 -16.89 -24.77
N GLY A 26 -3.82 -17.44 -24.55
CA GLY A 26 -2.86 -17.75 -25.61
C GLY A 26 -1.80 -16.68 -25.90
N ARG A 27 -1.78 -15.54 -25.19
CA ARG A 27 -0.64 -14.60 -25.21
C ARG A 27 0.24 -14.75 -23.97
N GLY A 28 1.56 -14.68 -24.18
CA GLY A 28 2.56 -14.65 -23.11
C GLY A 28 3.05 -13.25 -22.75
N VAL A 29 2.28 -12.20 -23.07
CA VAL A 29 2.65 -10.80 -22.84
C VAL A 29 1.51 -10.11 -22.09
N PRO A 30 1.79 -9.31 -21.04
CA PRO A 30 0.77 -8.61 -20.29
C PRO A 30 0.07 -7.55 -21.14
N ASP A 31 -1.24 -7.44 -20.99
CA ASP A 31 -2.03 -6.39 -21.66
C ASP A 31 -2.07 -5.13 -20.80
N GLY A 32 -1.17 -4.20 -21.11
CA GLY A 32 -1.06 -2.92 -20.39
C GLY A 32 -2.34 -2.06 -20.46
N GLN A 33 -3.14 -2.15 -21.53
CA GLN A 33 -4.40 -1.40 -21.63
C GLN A 33 -5.46 -2.01 -20.70
N ARG A 34 -5.53 -3.34 -20.64
CA ARG A 34 -6.42 -4.04 -19.70
C ARG A 34 -6.04 -3.69 -18.27
N ILE A 35 -4.75 -3.71 -17.92
CA ILE A 35 -4.26 -3.33 -16.59
C ILE A 35 -4.65 -1.88 -16.27
N ALA A 36 -4.37 -0.93 -17.17
CA ALA A 36 -4.68 0.48 -16.97
C ALA A 36 -6.18 0.73 -16.71
N ARG A 37 -7.07 0.07 -17.45
CA ARG A 37 -8.53 0.18 -17.26
C ARG A 37 -9.00 -0.31 -15.88
N HIS A 38 -8.40 -1.39 -15.38
CA HIS A 38 -8.75 -1.93 -14.06
C HIS A 38 -8.14 -1.10 -12.93
N LEU A 39 -6.94 -0.54 -13.13
CA LEU A 39 -6.34 0.43 -12.19
C LEU A 39 -7.17 1.71 -12.10
N GLU A 40 -7.69 2.22 -13.21
CA GLU A 40 -8.61 3.36 -13.21
C GLU A 40 -9.92 3.02 -12.46
N SER A 41 -10.48 1.83 -12.71
CA SER A 41 -11.68 1.36 -12.01
C SER A 41 -11.45 1.20 -10.51
N ALA A 42 -10.29 0.68 -10.10
CA ALA A 42 -9.87 0.58 -8.71
C ALA A 42 -9.71 1.96 -8.07
N SER A 43 -9.13 2.91 -8.82
CA SER A 43 -8.94 4.28 -8.34
C SER A 43 -10.26 4.99 -8.10
N ASN A 44 -11.23 4.85 -9.01
CA ASN A 44 -12.58 5.39 -8.83
C ASN A 44 -13.29 4.81 -7.59
N ARG A 45 -13.02 3.54 -7.25
CA ARG A 45 -13.53 2.94 -6.01
C ARG A 45 -12.87 3.54 -4.78
N ILE A 46 -11.56 3.71 -4.79
CA ILE A 46 -10.81 4.36 -3.71
C ILE A 46 -11.34 5.79 -3.49
N ASP A 47 -11.50 6.56 -4.58
CA ASP A 47 -12.05 7.92 -4.57
C ASP A 47 -13.40 8.00 -3.87
N ALA A 48 -14.28 7.02 -4.08
CA ALA A 48 -15.57 6.97 -3.42
C ALA A 48 -15.48 6.82 -1.89
N TYR A 49 -14.45 6.13 -1.38
CA TYR A 49 -14.22 5.99 0.07
C TYR A 49 -13.56 7.22 0.68
N ILE A 50 -12.53 7.76 0.02
CA ILE A 50 -11.71 8.84 0.58
C ILE A 50 -12.30 10.22 0.33
N GLY A 51 -13.12 10.39 -0.72
CA GLY A 51 -13.71 11.66 -1.13
C GLY A 51 -14.68 12.27 -0.10
N GLN A 52 -15.07 11.50 0.92
CA GLN A 52 -15.82 12.03 2.06
C GLN A 52 -14.96 12.85 3.04
N ARG A 53 -13.63 12.60 3.08
CA ARG A 53 -12.72 13.23 4.05
C ARG A 53 -11.62 14.06 3.40
N TYR A 54 -11.19 13.69 2.20
CA TYR A 54 -10.07 14.31 1.51
C TYR A 54 -10.55 15.06 0.26
N VAL A 55 -9.93 16.20 -0.03
CA VAL A 55 -10.19 16.96 -1.25
C VAL A 55 -9.48 16.29 -2.41
N LEU A 56 -10.23 15.93 -3.44
CA LEU A 56 -9.71 15.31 -4.67
C LEU A 56 -9.52 16.38 -5.75
N PRO A 57 -8.46 16.29 -6.58
CA PRO A 57 -7.44 15.24 -6.61
C PRO A 57 -6.39 15.40 -5.49
N LEU A 58 -5.92 14.27 -4.94
CA LEU A 58 -4.82 14.26 -3.97
C LEU A 58 -3.55 14.84 -4.63
N ARG A 59 -2.83 15.71 -3.92
CA ARG A 59 -1.56 16.29 -4.39
C ARG A 59 -0.42 15.28 -4.39
N ASP A 60 -0.29 14.53 -3.30
CA ASP A 60 0.70 13.48 -3.13
C ASP A 60 -0.01 12.17 -2.81
N VAL A 61 0.22 11.17 -3.66
CA VAL A 61 -0.35 9.82 -3.50
C VAL A 61 0.60 8.97 -2.66
N PRO A 62 0.18 8.52 -1.46
CA PRO A 62 1.02 7.66 -0.63
C PRO A 62 1.31 6.32 -1.28
N PRO A 63 2.50 5.74 -1.06
CA PRO A 63 2.85 4.40 -1.54
C PRO A 63 1.82 3.35 -1.12
N ALA A 64 1.32 3.42 0.12
CA ALA A 64 0.29 2.50 0.61
C ALA A 64 -0.98 2.53 -0.24
N LEU A 65 -1.42 3.71 -0.70
CA LEU A 65 -2.63 3.84 -1.51
C LEU A 65 -2.42 3.27 -2.93
N ARG A 66 -1.20 3.41 -3.46
CA ARG A 66 -0.78 2.75 -4.70
C ARG A 66 -0.82 1.22 -4.56
N ASP A 67 -0.28 0.68 -3.47
CA ASP A 67 -0.23 -0.77 -3.23
C ASP A 67 -1.66 -1.35 -3.10
N TYR A 68 -2.53 -0.71 -2.33
CA TYR A 68 -3.94 -1.12 -2.24
C TYR A 68 -4.70 -0.96 -3.57
N CYS A 69 -4.36 0.05 -4.38
CA CYS A 69 -4.92 0.18 -5.73
C CYS A 69 -4.53 -1.01 -6.62
N CYS A 70 -3.28 -1.49 -6.51
CA CYS A 70 -2.81 -2.68 -7.21
C CYS A 70 -3.54 -3.95 -6.75
N ASP A 71 -3.73 -4.13 -5.44
CA ASP A 71 -4.47 -5.29 -4.90
C ASP A 71 -5.93 -5.31 -5.36
N ILE A 72 -6.62 -4.17 -5.33
CA ILE A 72 -8.01 -4.05 -5.81
C ILE A 72 -8.09 -4.30 -7.31
N ALA A 73 -7.16 -3.74 -8.10
CA ALA A 73 -7.12 -3.96 -9.54
C ALA A 73 -6.88 -5.44 -9.87
N ARG A 74 -6.04 -6.14 -9.10
CA ARG A 74 -5.80 -7.58 -9.24
C ARG A 74 -7.10 -8.35 -9.08
N TYR A 75 -7.84 -8.09 -8.01
CA TYR A 75 -9.13 -8.73 -7.79
C TYR A 75 -10.12 -8.44 -8.92
N LEU A 76 -10.18 -7.19 -9.40
CA LEU A 76 -11.09 -6.82 -10.50
C LEU A 76 -10.77 -7.50 -11.82
N MET A 77 -9.50 -7.83 -12.06
CA MET A 77 -9.08 -8.57 -13.25
C MET A 77 -9.37 -10.08 -13.15
N THR A 78 -9.55 -10.61 -11.94
CA THR A 78 -10.03 -11.99 -11.73
C THR A 78 -11.50 -12.11 -12.08
N GLY A 79 -11.91 -13.27 -12.59
CA GLY A 79 -13.27 -13.46 -13.07
C GLY A 79 -13.43 -14.79 -13.81
N THR A 80 -14.27 -14.81 -14.83
CA THR A 80 -14.53 -16.04 -15.61
C THR A 80 -13.30 -16.57 -16.33
N GLU A 81 -12.37 -15.68 -16.73
CA GLU A 81 -11.20 -16.05 -17.51
C GLU A 81 -9.95 -16.35 -16.67
N HIS A 82 -9.87 -15.79 -15.45
CA HIS A 82 -8.73 -15.95 -14.56
C HIS A 82 -9.20 -16.36 -13.17
N PRO A 83 -8.70 -17.48 -12.61
CA PRO A 83 -9.16 -17.99 -11.33
C PRO A 83 -8.84 -16.99 -10.20
N CYS A 84 -9.83 -16.75 -9.35
CA CYS A 84 -9.65 -16.02 -8.10
C CYS A 84 -9.16 -16.99 -7.02
N THR A 85 -7.92 -16.81 -6.55
CA THR A 85 -7.38 -17.55 -5.42
C THR A 85 -7.83 -16.93 -4.11
N ASP A 86 -7.81 -17.70 -3.03
CA ASP A 86 -8.21 -17.21 -1.71
C ASP A 86 -7.30 -16.06 -1.24
N GLU A 87 -6.00 -16.10 -1.56
CA GLU A 87 -5.06 -15.00 -1.28
C GLU A 87 -5.47 -13.68 -1.96
N ILE A 88 -5.94 -13.72 -3.22
CA ILE A 88 -6.38 -12.51 -3.93
C ILE A 88 -7.63 -11.93 -3.28
N ARG A 89 -8.53 -12.79 -2.79
CA ARG A 89 -9.73 -12.38 -2.06
C ARG A 89 -9.37 -11.75 -0.72
N GLU A 90 -8.48 -12.39 0.04
CA GLU A 90 -8.02 -11.90 1.34
C GLU A 90 -7.37 -10.51 1.22
N ARG A 91 -6.45 -10.32 0.26
CA ARG A 91 -5.85 -9.00 -0.01
C ARG A 91 -6.87 -7.94 -0.40
N TYR A 92 -7.89 -8.30 -1.18
CA TYR A 92 -8.98 -7.39 -1.52
C TYR A 92 -9.81 -7.01 -0.30
N GLU A 93 -10.15 -7.99 0.55
CA GLU A 93 -10.88 -7.76 1.79
C GLU A 93 -10.08 -6.84 2.73
N ASP A 94 -8.78 -7.08 2.90
CA ASP A 94 -7.87 -6.24 3.68
C ASP A 94 -7.80 -4.81 3.13
N ALA A 95 -7.66 -4.65 1.81
CA ALA A 95 -7.65 -3.33 1.16
C ALA A 95 -8.96 -2.57 1.42
N THR A 96 -10.11 -3.23 1.25
CA THR A 96 -11.40 -2.60 1.54
C THR A 96 -11.61 -2.33 3.03
N GLY A 97 -11.07 -3.17 3.91
CA GLY A 97 -11.08 -2.98 5.36
C GLY A 97 -10.30 -1.73 5.76
N TRP A 98 -9.09 -1.58 5.22
CA TRP A 98 -8.27 -0.38 5.42
C TRP A 98 -8.95 0.89 4.91
N LEU A 99 -9.53 0.86 3.69
CA LEU A 99 -10.27 2.01 3.13
C LEU A 99 -11.47 2.41 4.00
N LYS A 100 -12.18 1.44 4.60
CA LYS A 100 -13.26 1.73 5.56
C LYS A 100 -12.73 2.39 6.83
N LEU A 101 -11.57 1.97 7.34
CA LEU A 101 -10.93 2.60 8.51
C LEU A 101 -10.49 4.04 8.20
N VAL A 102 -9.99 4.29 7.00
CA VAL A 102 -9.65 5.63 6.51
C VAL A 102 -10.88 6.51 6.39
N ALA A 103 -11.96 6.00 5.78
CA ALA A 103 -13.25 6.69 5.68
C ALA A 103 -13.88 6.97 7.05
N ALA A 104 -13.71 6.06 8.03
CA ALA A 104 -14.11 6.26 9.43
C ALA A 104 -13.16 7.18 10.20
N GLY A 105 -12.00 7.51 9.62
CA GLY A 105 -10.99 8.37 10.21
C GLY A 105 -10.16 7.78 11.35
N LYS A 106 -10.14 6.46 11.46
CA LYS A 106 -9.33 5.73 12.43
C LYS A 106 -7.87 5.59 11.99
N VAL A 107 -7.63 5.64 10.68
CA VAL A 107 -6.30 5.52 10.06
C VAL A 107 -6.10 6.66 9.08
N GLY A 108 -4.92 7.28 9.11
CA GLY A 108 -4.53 8.32 8.15
C GLY A 108 -3.92 7.71 6.90
N ILE A 109 -4.18 8.31 5.74
CA ILE A 109 -3.47 8.01 4.51
C ILE A 109 -2.12 8.72 4.59
N GLY A 110 -1.12 8.14 5.26
CA GLY A 110 0.34 8.46 5.34
C GLY A 110 0.92 9.86 5.00
N SER A 111 0.36 10.58 4.04
CA SER A 111 0.50 12.01 3.79
C SER A 111 -0.17 12.83 4.90
N ASN A 112 0.56 13.09 5.97
CA ASN A 112 0.28 14.25 6.81
C ASN A 112 1.41 15.26 6.68
N PRO A 113 1.17 16.43 6.08
CA PRO A 113 1.90 17.61 6.50
C PRO A 113 1.09 18.54 7.42
N GLU A 114 -0.25 18.51 7.45
CA GLU A 114 -1.01 19.63 8.09
C GLU A 114 -2.27 19.31 8.92
N ASN A 115 -2.56 18.08 9.34
CA ASN A 115 -3.55 17.90 10.41
C ASN A 115 -3.34 16.65 11.27
N GLY A 116 -3.07 16.88 12.55
CA GLY A 116 -3.35 15.91 13.62
C GLY A 116 -2.21 14.96 13.93
N THR A 117 -1.50 15.30 15.01
CA THR A 117 -0.79 14.40 15.95
C THR A 117 -0.18 13.13 15.36
N VAL A 118 1.15 13.15 15.26
CA VAL A 118 1.97 11.95 15.23
C VAL A 118 1.49 10.96 16.31
N THR A 119 0.71 9.95 15.92
CA THR A 119 0.65 8.74 16.72
C THR A 119 1.94 8.03 16.38
N GLU A 120 2.95 8.22 17.24
CA GLU A 120 4.21 7.50 17.16
C GLU A 120 3.91 6.01 17.01
N THR A 121 4.14 5.49 15.81
CA THR A 121 4.26 4.05 15.59
C THR A 121 5.49 3.66 16.37
N GLY A 122 5.30 2.91 17.46
CA GLY A 122 6.32 2.56 18.44
C GLY A 122 7.58 1.98 17.81
N GLY A 123 8.50 2.85 17.44
CA GLY A 123 9.92 2.56 17.40
C GLY A 123 10.40 2.67 18.83
N ALA A 124 10.29 1.58 19.60
CA ALA A 124 11.00 1.45 20.86
C ALA A 124 12.51 1.33 20.55
N THR A 125 13.13 2.44 20.13
CA THR A 125 14.55 2.66 20.34
C THR A 125 14.65 3.37 21.68
N THR A 126 14.66 2.57 22.74
CA THR A 126 15.09 3.04 24.06
C THR A 126 16.58 3.37 23.95
N THR A 127 16.90 4.60 23.54
CA THR A 127 18.24 5.15 23.69
C THR A 127 18.42 5.45 25.17
N PHE A 128 19.06 4.52 25.89
CA PHE A 128 19.52 4.77 27.24
C PHE A 128 20.63 5.82 27.19
N TYR A 129 20.33 7.05 27.62
CA TYR A 129 21.37 7.99 28.04
C TYR A 129 21.89 7.51 29.40
N SER A 130 23.03 6.83 29.41
CA SER A 130 23.81 6.65 30.64
C SER A 130 24.48 7.98 30.98
N GLY A 131 23.75 8.85 31.67
CA GLY A 131 24.30 10.04 32.34
C GLY A 131 24.90 9.70 33.71
N GLY A 132 25.46 8.51 33.87
CA GLY A 132 26.04 8.01 35.11
C GLY A 132 27.45 7.53 34.85
N THR A 133 28.41 8.20 35.49
CA THR A 133 29.84 7.88 35.49
C THR A 133 30.13 6.38 35.38
N ASP A 134 30.83 5.97 34.31
CA ASP A 134 31.24 4.59 34.11
C ASP A 134 32.10 4.12 35.30
N LEU A 135 31.48 3.36 36.21
CA LEU A 135 32.11 2.77 37.39
C LEU A 135 32.94 1.51 37.05
N TRP A 136 32.85 1.04 35.80
CA TRP A 136 33.44 -0.22 35.32
C TRP A 136 34.36 -0.06 34.11
N SER A 137 34.87 1.15 33.84
CA SER A 137 35.91 1.32 32.82
C SER A 137 37.20 0.62 33.25
N ARG A 138 37.71 -0.22 32.35
CA ARG A 138 38.90 -1.06 32.48
C ARG A 138 40.19 -0.29 32.79
N GLU A 139 40.15 1.03 32.65
CA GLU A 139 41.23 1.96 32.97
C GLU A 139 41.37 2.27 34.47
N ARG A 140 40.41 1.85 35.33
CA ARG A 140 40.49 2.06 36.79
C ARG A 140 40.98 0.84 37.58
N THR A 141 40.87 -0.37 37.03
CA THR A 141 41.46 -1.56 37.66
C THR A 141 42.94 -1.62 37.27
N GLY A 142 43.79 -0.98 38.09
CA GLY A 142 45.24 -0.98 37.92
C GLY A 142 45.82 -2.40 37.87
N GLY A 143 46.14 -2.84 36.66
CA GLY A 143 47.14 -3.86 36.40
C GLY A 143 48.47 -3.18 36.06
#